data_AF-A0A7S2J8M9-F1
#
_entry.id   AF-A0A7S2J8M9-F1
#
_cell.length_a   1.000
_cell.length_b   1.000
_cell.length_c   1.000
_cell.angle_alpha   90.00
_cell.angle_beta   90.00
_cell.angle_gamma   90.00
#
_symmetry.space_group_name_H-M   'P 1'
#
loop_
_entity.id
_entity.type
_entity.pdbx_description
1 polymer ?
#
loop_
_entity_poly.entity_id
_entity_poly.type
_entity_poly.pdbx_seq_one_letter_code
_entity_poly.pdbx_strand_id
1 'polypeptide(L)'
;GELRVLCFRDAAQGGFRKALVWMYNGRPVPQEGDEGGEALEDFSVATSQAVPAAEVAAELLAGDGEAQRDAEAAAASLADRWLQWLGESSADALHCIRVDFLVAHAGRGTCSIWTCEVGECGASLCSVEVHARNAATLNDLLRGGAAGRPLVA
;
A
#
# COMPACT_ATOMS: atom_id res chain seq x y z
N GLY A 1 12.80 -3.26 -3.42
CA GLY A 1 11.59 -4.06 -3.15
C GLY A 1 10.37 -3.19 -3.25
N GLU A 2 9.19 -3.73 -2.97
CA GLU A 2 7.94 -2.98 -2.93
C GLU A 2 7.45 -2.83 -1.49
N LEU A 3 7.04 -1.61 -1.13
CA LEU A 3 6.47 -1.26 0.16
C LEU A 3 5.05 -0.74 -0.07
N ARG A 4 4.07 -1.37 0.56
CA ARG A 4 2.67 -0.95 0.51
C ARG A 4 2.29 -0.29 1.83
N VAL A 5 1.55 0.81 1.74
CA VAL A 5 0.93 1.46 2.90
C VAL A 5 -0.58 1.31 2.78
N LEU A 6 -1.16 0.56 3.71
CA LEU A 6 -2.60 0.34 3.82
C LEU A 6 -3.18 1.37 4.78
N CYS A 7 -4.11 2.18 4.28
CA CYS A 7 -4.73 3.27 5.02
C CYS A 7 -6.20 2.94 5.26
N PHE A 8 -6.58 2.69 6.51
CA PHE A 8 -7.97 2.43 6.91
C PHE A 8 -8.52 3.62 7.67
N ARG A 9 -9.65 4.17 7.25
CA ARG A 9 -10.31 5.24 7.98
C ARG A 9 -10.78 4.73 9.34
N ASP A 10 -10.24 5.32 10.40
CA ASP A 10 -10.72 5.14 11.75
C ASP A 10 -11.62 6.31 12.12
N ALA A 11 -12.90 6.11 11.91
CA ALA A 11 -13.91 7.12 12.24
C ALA A 11 -13.89 7.47 13.73
N ALA A 12 -13.47 6.56 14.64
CA ALA A 12 -13.44 6.84 16.08
C ALA A 12 -12.39 7.89 16.43
N GLN A 13 -11.28 7.91 15.68
CA GLN A 13 -10.16 8.81 15.91
C GLN A 13 -10.13 10.00 14.93
N GLY A 14 -11.03 10.01 13.93
CA GLY A 14 -11.11 11.10 12.94
C GLY A 14 -9.94 11.12 11.95
N GLY A 15 -9.31 9.97 11.69
CA GLY A 15 -8.12 9.88 10.84
C GLY A 15 -7.95 8.53 10.16
N PHE A 16 -6.75 8.25 9.65
CA PHE A 16 -6.40 6.96 9.05
C PHE A 16 -5.43 6.18 9.95
N ARG A 17 -5.72 4.91 10.16
CA ARG A 17 -4.76 3.93 10.66
C ARG A 17 -3.97 3.37 9.48
N LYS A 18 -2.65 3.46 9.57
CA LYS A 18 -1.72 3.02 8.52
C LYS A 18 -1.04 1.72 8.92
N ALA A 19 -0.93 0.78 8.01
CA ALA A 19 -0.14 -0.43 8.16
C ALA A 19 0.86 -0.54 6.99
N LEU A 20 2.13 -0.78 7.31
CA LEU A 20 3.20 -0.94 6.33
C LEU A 20 3.38 -2.42 6.05
N VAL A 21 3.45 -2.78 4.76
CA VAL A 21 3.61 -4.16 4.31
C VAL A 21 4.67 -4.20 3.22
N TRP A 22 5.79 -4.83 3.53
CA TRP A 22 6.84 -5.11 2.55
C TRP A 22 6.49 -6.35 1.75
N MET A 23 6.75 -6.34 0.45
CA MET A 23 6.45 -7.45 -0.45
C MET A 23 7.75 -8.05 -1.00
N TYR A 24 7.79 -9.38 -1.13
CA TYR A 24 8.89 -10.02 -1.86
C TYR A 24 8.82 -9.63 -3.33
N ASN A 25 9.99 -9.38 -3.91
CA ASN A 25 10.16 -9.27 -5.35
C ASN A 25 10.08 -10.67 -5.97
N GLY A 26 9.24 -10.84 -6.98
CA GLY A 26 9.10 -12.08 -7.74
C GLY A 26 10.32 -12.30 -8.63
N ARG A 27 10.51 -13.54 -9.06
CA ARG A 27 11.44 -13.81 -10.16
C ARG A 27 10.96 -13.07 -11.41
N PRO A 28 11.86 -12.63 -12.30
CA PRO A 28 11.47 -12.18 -13.63
C PRO A 28 10.55 -13.24 -14.23
N VAL A 29 9.34 -12.84 -14.60
CA VAL A 29 8.35 -13.76 -15.16
C VAL A 29 8.68 -13.89 -16.64
N PRO A 30 9.03 -15.09 -17.14
CA PRO A 30 9.09 -15.31 -18.58
C PRO A 30 7.71 -14.96 -19.14
N GLN A 31 7.62 -14.00 -20.07
CA GLN A 31 6.35 -13.72 -20.74
C GLN A 31 5.94 -14.94 -21.56
N GLU A 32 5.10 -15.80 -20.99
CA GLU A 32 4.45 -16.87 -21.74
C GLU A 32 3.36 -16.25 -22.62
N GLY A 33 3.67 -16.02 -23.91
CA GLY A 33 2.65 -15.83 -24.95
C GLY A 33 2.67 -14.52 -25.74
N ASP A 34 3.69 -13.67 -25.61
CA ASP A 34 3.82 -12.51 -26.51
C ASP A 34 4.78 -12.87 -27.66
N GLU A 35 4.24 -13.29 -28.81
CA GLU A 35 5.01 -13.69 -30.01
C GLU A 35 5.86 -12.55 -30.64
N GLY A 36 6.02 -11.43 -29.95
CA GLY A 36 6.89 -10.31 -30.35
C GLY A 36 7.29 -9.35 -29.24
N GLY A 37 7.05 -9.67 -27.96
CA GLY A 37 7.48 -8.84 -26.84
C GLY A 37 8.92 -9.17 -26.43
N GLU A 38 9.83 -8.19 -26.48
CA GLU A 38 11.17 -8.37 -25.89
C GLU A 38 11.00 -8.63 -24.39
N ALA A 39 11.42 -9.82 -23.94
CA ALA A 39 11.43 -10.14 -22.53
C ALA A 39 12.27 -9.11 -21.79
N LEU A 40 11.64 -8.35 -20.88
CA LEU A 40 12.36 -7.44 -19.99
C LEU A 40 13.05 -8.28 -18.91
N GLU A 41 14.20 -8.86 -19.24
CA GLU A 41 14.97 -9.78 -18.37
C GLU A 41 15.34 -9.14 -17.01
N ASP A 42 15.37 -7.80 -16.95
CA ASP A 42 15.70 -7.02 -15.76
C ASP A 42 14.48 -6.54 -14.94
N PHE A 43 13.25 -6.86 -15.36
CA PHE A 43 12.05 -6.46 -14.63
C PHE A 43 11.59 -7.55 -13.65
N SER A 44 11.65 -7.22 -12.36
CA SER A 44 11.03 -8.00 -11.29
C SER A 44 9.69 -7.39 -10.90
N VAL A 45 8.67 -8.22 -10.78
CA VAL A 45 7.32 -7.82 -10.33
C VAL A 45 7.16 -8.20 -8.87
N ALA A 46 6.53 -7.36 -8.04
CA ALA A 46 6.22 -7.72 -6.66
C ALA A 46 5.29 -8.94 -6.61
N THR A 47 5.54 -9.84 -5.67
CA THR A 47 4.67 -10.98 -5.39
C THR A 47 3.49 -10.58 -4.50
N SER A 48 2.57 -11.51 -4.27
CA SER A 48 1.53 -11.40 -3.25
C SER A 48 2.00 -11.77 -1.84
N GLN A 49 3.28 -12.15 -1.66
CA GLN A 49 3.83 -12.59 -0.39
C GLN A 49 4.46 -11.43 0.37
N ALA A 50 4.00 -11.22 1.61
CA ALA A 50 4.56 -10.22 2.50
C ALA A 50 5.88 -10.72 3.12
N VAL A 51 6.86 -9.82 3.24
CA VAL A 51 8.11 -10.06 3.98
C VAL A 51 7.86 -9.80 5.46
N PRO A 52 8.20 -10.72 6.37
CA PRO A 52 8.17 -10.46 7.80
C PRO A 52 9.02 -9.23 8.15
N ALA A 53 8.52 -8.34 9.00
CA ALA A 53 9.18 -7.08 9.32
C ALA A 53 10.64 -7.24 9.80
N ALA A 54 10.94 -8.36 10.48
CA ALA A 54 12.28 -8.69 10.97
C ALA A 54 13.27 -9.11 9.85
N GLU A 55 12.77 -9.49 8.68
CA GLU A 55 13.56 -10.03 7.57
C GLU A 55 13.78 -9.00 6.46
N VAL A 56 12.98 -7.92 6.42
CA VAL A 56 13.01 -6.88 5.38
C VAL A 56 14.41 -6.36 5.08
N ALA A 57 15.14 -5.94 6.11
CA ALA A 57 16.48 -5.41 5.91
C ALA A 57 17.41 -6.44 5.25
N ALA A 58 17.40 -7.68 5.73
CA ALA A 58 18.25 -8.74 5.22
C ALA A 58 17.87 -9.16 3.78
N GLU A 59 16.59 -9.33 3.52
CA GLU A 59 16.08 -9.86 2.25
C GLU A 59 16.04 -8.81 1.12
N LEU A 60 15.72 -7.55 1.44
CA LEU A 60 15.43 -6.53 0.43
C LEU A 60 16.44 -5.38 0.38
N LEU A 61 17.22 -5.17 1.45
CA LEU A 61 18.07 -3.98 1.63
C LEU A 61 19.49 -4.34 2.09
N ALA A 62 19.99 -5.53 1.73
CA ALA A 62 21.36 -5.96 2.02
C ALA A 62 21.78 -5.87 3.50
N GLY A 63 20.84 -6.13 4.42
CA GLY A 63 21.04 -6.04 5.87
C GLY A 63 20.96 -4.62 6.44
N ASP A 64 20.61 -3.62 5.63
CA ASP A 64 20.60 -2.22 6.01
C ASP A 64 19.29 -1.79 6.70
N GLY A 65 19.24 -2.00 8.02
CA GLY A 65 18.10 -1.59 8.84
C GLY A 65 17.91 -0.07 8.97
N GLU A 66 18.93 0.74 8.66
CA GLU A 66 18.76 2.21 8.61
C GLU A 66 18.01 2.60 7.33
N ALA A 67 18.38 2.00 6.20
CA ALA A 67 17.69 2.22 4.93
C ALA A 67 16.23 1.74 4.98
N GLN A 68 15.92 0.66 5.72
CA GLN A 68 14.54 0.24 5.96
C GLN A 68 13.72 1.33 6.65
N ARG A 69 14.24 1.88 7.75
CA ARG A 69 13.54 2.93 8.52
C ARG A 69 13.36 4.20 7.71
N ASP A 70 14.36 4.57 6.91
CA ASP A 70 14.29 5.71 6.00
C ASP A 70 13.17 5.53 4.96
N ALA A 71 13.11 4.36 4.32
CA ALA A 71 12.05 4.04 3.37
C ALA A 71 10.66 4.06 4.00
N GLU A 72 10.49 3.47 5.20
CA GLU A 72 9.21 3.44 5.92
C GLU A 72 8.74 4.84 6.31
N ALA A 73 9.66 5.70 6.78
CA ALA A 73 9.35 7.08 7.12
C ALA A 73 8.96 7.91 5.88
N ALA A 74 9.70 7.74 4.77
CA ALA A 74 9.41 8.43 3.52
C ALA A 74 8.06 7.97 2.92
N ALA A 75 7.77 6.66 2.94
CA ALA A 75 6.50 6.09 2.51
C ALA A 75 5.33 6.62 3.34
N ALA A 76 5.47 6.65 4.67
CA ALA A 76 4.44 7.18 5.55
C ALA A 76 4.14 8.66 5.26
N SER A 77 5.17 9.47 5.05
CA SER A 77 5.04 10.88 4.68
C SER A 77 4.39 11.10 3.31
N LEU A 78 4.72 10.26 2.32
CA LEU A 78 4.08 10.33 1.01
C LEU A 78 2.62 9.87 1.06
N ALA A 79 2.32 8.82 1.84
CA ALA A 79 0.96 8.36 2.04
C ALA A 79 0.08 9.44 2.68
N ASP A 80 0.60 10.21 3.65
CA ASP A 80 -0.15 11.35 4.24
C ASP A 80 -0.48 12.42 3.19
N ARG A 81 0.47 12.74 2.30
CA ARG A 81 0.24 13.68 1.20
C ARG A 81 -0.80 13.17 0.21
N TRP A 82 -0.78 11.87 -0.10
CA TRP A 82 -1.80 11.24 -0.95
C TRP A 82 -3.18 11.27 -0.31
N LEU A 83 -3.29 10.92 0.98
CA LEU A 83 -4.55 10.96 1.71
C LEU A 83 -5.13 12.37 1.80
N GLN A 84 -4.28 13.38 2.02
CA GLN A 84 -4.68 14.77 1.99
C GLN A 84 -5.22 15.15 0.61
N TRP A 85 -4.45 14.91 -0.45
CA TRP A 85 -4.85 15.27 -1.81
C TRP A 85 -6.14 14.57 -2.24
N LEU A 86 -6.28 13.27 -1.96
CA LEU A 86 -7.51 12.52 -2.24
C LEU A 86 -8.70 13.03 -1.42
N GLY A 87 -8.48 13.39 -0.16
CA GLY A 87 -9.52 13.95 0.71
C GLY A 87 -10.02 15.31 0.22
N GLU A 88 -9.14 16.13 -0.35
CA GLU A 88 -9.48 17.41 -0.97
C GLU A 88 -10.12 17.26 -2.36
N SER A 89 -9.81 16.17 -3.07
CA SER A 89 -10.25 15.92 -4.44
C SER A 89 -11.50 15.05 -4.55
N SER A 90 -11.93 14.40 -3.48
CA SER A 90 -13.08 13.49 -3.43
C SER A 90 -14.30 14.16 -2.79
N ALA A 91 -15.48 13.97 -3.38
CA ALA A 91 -16.73 14.34 -2.74
C ALA A 91 -17.12 13.36 -1.61
N ASP A 92 -16.67 12.11 -1.72
CA ASP A 92 -16.98 11.03 -0.79
C ASP A 92 -15.84 10.78 0.19
N ALA A 93 -16.17 10.30 1.38
CA ALA A 93 -15.20 9.91 2.38
C ALA A 93 -14.42 8.67 1.92
N LEU A 94 -13.10 8.74 1.95
CA LEU A 94 -12.25 7.59 1.64
C LEU A 94 -12.30 6.60 2.82
N HIS A 95 -12.61 5.34 2.56
CA HIS A 95 -12.67 4.32 3.62
C HIS A 95 -11.39 3.48 3.71
N CYS A 96 -10.86 3.08 2.58
CA CYS A 96 -9.69 2.21 2.51
C CYS A 96 -8.87 2.51 1.26
N ILE A 97 -7.67 3.07 1.46
CA ILE A 97 -6.74 3.42 0.40
C ILE A 97 -5.49 2.56 0.54
N ARG A 98 -4.97 2.09 -0.59
CA ARG A 98 -3.66 1.47 -0.70
C ARG A 98 -2.75 2.40 -1.49
N VAL A 99 -1.54 2.59 -1.00
CA VAL A 99 -0.47 3.28 -1.72
C VAL A 99 0.72 2.35 -1.84
N ASP A 100 1.12 2.06 -3.07
CA ASP A 100 2.24 1.18 -3.38
C ASP A 100 3.46 2.03 -3.75
N PHE A 101 4.62 1.64 -3.20
CA PHE A 101 5.87 2.32 -3.42
C PHE A 101 6.95 1.36 -3.91
N LEU A 102 7.68 1.76 -4.94
CA LEU A 102 8.94 1.15 -5.29
C LEU A 102 10.04 1.72 -4.39
N VAL A 103 10.84 0.84 -3.80
CA VAL A 103 11.98 1.20 -2.94
C VAL A 103 13.27 0.67 -3.56
N ALA A 104 14.23 1.58 -3.77
CA ALA A 104 15.59 1.24 -4.17
C ALA A 104 16.59 1.63 -3.08
N HIS A 105 17.48 0.71 -2.70
CA HIS A 105 18.58 0.99 -1.78
C HIS A 105 19.60 1.88 -2.49
N ALA A 106 19.67 3.16 -2.08
CA ALA A 106 20.49 4.17 -2.74
C ALA A 106 21.91 4.26 -2.14
N GLY A 107 22.11 3.65 -0.98
CA GLY A 107 23.35 3.70 -0.21
C GLY A 107 23.09 3.40 1.26
N ARG A 108 24.15 3.37 2.07
CA ARG A 108 24.06 3.04 3.49
C ARG A 108 23.11 4.01 4.21
N GLY A 109 22.07 3.46 4.84
CA GLY A 109 21.08 4.20 5.59
C GLY A 109 20.10 5.03 4.75
N THR A 110 20.10 4.87 3.43
CA THR A 110 19.30 5.71 2.52
C THR A 110 18.58 4.90 1.47
N CYS A 111 17.33 5.26 1.21
CA CYS A 111 16.52 4.70 0.14
C CYS A 111 15.96 5.81 -0.77
N SER A 112 15.79 5.46 -2.04
CA SER A 112 14.94 6.22 -2.95
C SER A 112 13.57 5.55 -3.02
N ILE A 113 12.51 6.36 -2.98
CA ILE A 113 11.13 5.89 -2.98
C ILE A 113 10.31 6.59 -4.08
N TRP A 114 9.49 5.82 -4.77
CA TRP A 114 8.59 6.33 -5.80
C TRP A 114 7.19 5.74 -5.62
N THR A 115 6.16 6.57 -5.75
CA THR A 115 4.78 6.07 -5.79
C THR A 115 4.53 5.34 -7.11
N CYS A 116 4.00 4.13 -7.04
CA CYS A 116 3.64 3.30 -8.18
C CYS A 116 2.14 3.29 -8.41
N GLU A 117 1.37 2.98 -7.37
CA GLU A 117 -0.08 2.89 -7.43
C GLU A 117 -0.71 3.61 -6.23
N VAL A 118 -1.82 4.30 -6.50
CA VAL A 118 -2.71 4.85 -5.48
C VAL A 118 -4.11 4.39 -5.86
N GLY A 119 -4.74 3.57 -5.01
CA GLY A 119 -6.02 2.97 -5.34
C GLY A 119 -6.88 2.73 -4.12
N GLU A 120 -8.19 2.66 -4.33
CA GLU A 120 -9.08 2.06 -3.35
C GLU A 120 -8.72 0.58 -3.21
N CYS A 121 -8.69 0.08 -1.98
CA CYS A 121 -8.24 -1.29 -1.72
C CYS A 121 -9.28 -2.30 -2.23
N GLY A 122 -9.16 -2.72 -3.49
CA GLY A 122 -9.92 -3.84 -4.04
C GLY A 122 -9.68 -5.12 -3.23
N ALA A 123 -10.74 -5.90 -3.02
CA ALA A 123 -10.81 -7.05 -2.10
C ALA A 123 -9.82 -8.21 -2.35
N SER A 124 -8.96 -8.14 -3.37
CA SER A 124 -8.33 -9.33 -3.96
C SER A 124 -6.80 -9.41 -3.86
N LEU A 125 -6.06 -8.36 -3.48
CA LEU A 125 -4.64 -8.28 -3.89
C LEU A 125 -3.58 -8.20 -2.78
N CYS A 126 -3.93 -8.15 -1.49
CA CYS A 126 -2.91 -7.88 -0.46
C CYS A 126 -3.02 -8.70 0.83
N SER A 127 -3.79 -9.79 0.85
CA SER A 127 -3.96 -10.61 2.07
C SER A 127 -4.44 -9.79 3.28
N VAL A 128 -5.04 -8.62 3.03
CA VAL A 128 -5.56 -7.74 4.06
C VAL A 128 -6.75 -8.43 4.70
N GLU A 129 -6.66 -8.57 6.00
CA GLU A 129 -7.63 -9.23 6.85
C GLU A 129 -9.04 -8.63 6.60
N VAL A 130 -9.96 -9.49 6.17
CA VAL A 130 -11.28 -9.08 5.69
C VAL A 130 -12.11 -8.42 6.79
N HIS A 131 -11.91 -8.80 8.05
CA HIS A 131 -12.63 -8.25 9.19
C HIS A 131 -12.25 -6.80 9.45
N ALA A 132 -10.98 -6.40 9.34
CA ALA A 132 -10.55 -5.01 9.52
C ALA A 132 -11.24 -4.06 8.53
N ARG A 133 -11.33 -4.46 7.25
CA ARG A 133 -12.06 -3.70 6.22
C ARG A 133 -13.56 -3.64 6.53
N ASN A 134 -14.17 -4.80 6.78
CA ASN A 134 -15.60 -4.88 7.05
C ASN A 134 -15.97 -4.05 8.29
N ALA A 135 -15.11 -4.05 9.32
CA ALA A 135 -15.29 -3.23 10.51
C ALA A 135 -15.21 -1.72 10.18
N ALA A 136 -14.24 -1.28 9.36
CA ALA A 136 -14.14 0.11 8.96
C ALA A 136 -15.39 0.59 8.20
N THR A 137 -15.86 -0.17 7.21
CA THR A 137 -17.08 0.13 6.46
C THR A 137 -18.33 0.09 7.36
N LEU A 138 -18.49 -0.94 8.18
CA LEU A 138 -19.65 -1.08 9.07
C LEU A 138 -19.70 0.04 10.11
N ASN A 139 -18.56 0.43 10.68
CA ASN A 139 -18.47 1.52 11.64
C ASN A 139 -18.93 2.86 11.04
N ASP A 140 -18.63 3.10 9.76
CA ASP A 140 -19.08 4.32 9.08
C ASP A 140 -20.59 4.28 8.80
N LEU A 141 -21.10 3.15 8.30
CA LEU A 141 -22.53 2.94 8.05
C LEU A 141 -23.37 3.10 9.34
N LEU A 142 -22.94 2.49 10.45
CA LEU A 142 -23.65 2.53 11.73
C LEU A 142 -23.63 3.92 12.39
N ARG A 143 -22.70 4.79 12.01
CA ARG A 143 -22.63 6.17 12.52
C ARG A 143 -23.53 7.15 11.76
N GLY A 144 -24.26 6.66 10.75
CA GLY A 144 -25.16 7.48 9.95
C GLY A 144 -24.41 8.48 9.08
N GLY A 145 -23.35 8.01 8.39
CA GLY A 145 -22.52 8.80 7.48
C GLY A 145 -23.34 9.86 6.72
N ALA A 146 -22.81 11.09 6.73
CA ALA A 146 -23.48 12.37 6.51
C ALA A 146 -24.25 12.59 5.19
N ALA A 147 -24.50 11.56 4.38
CA ALA A 147 -25.45 11.64 3.28
C ALA A 147 -26.78 11.04 3.73
N GLY A 148 -27.73 11.89 4.13
CA GLY A 148 -29.12 11.54 4.41
C GLY A 148 -29.89 11.01 3.20
N ARG A 149 -29.37 9.98 2.52
CA ARG A 149 -30.15 9.18 1.57
C ARG A 149 -30.77 8.02 2.35
N PRO A 150 -32.10 7.95 2.46
CA PRO A 150 -32.76 6.79 3.03
C PRO A 150 -32.36 5.57 2.19
N LEU A 151 -32.06 4.46 2.88
CA LEU A 151 -32.05 3.14 2.28
C LEU A 151 -33.46 2.90 1.73
N VAL A 152 -33.64 3.05 0.42
CA VAL A 152 -34.89 2.66 -0.24
C VAL A 152 -34.90 1.15 -0.23
N ALA A 153 -35.80 0.59 0.59
CA ALA A 153 -36.12 -0.83 0.65
C ALA A 153 -36.82 -1.30 -0.64
#